data_AF-A0A3N2NCG5-F1
#
_entry.id   AF-A0A3N2NCG5-F1
#
_cell.length_a   1.000
_cell.length_b   1.000
_cell.length_c   1.000
_cell.angle_alpha   90.00
_cell.angle_beta   90.00
_cell.angle_gamma   90.00
#
_symmetry.space_group_name_H-M   'P 1'
#
loop_
_entity.id
_entity.type
_entity.pdbx_description
1 polymer ?
#
loop_
_entity_poly.entity_id
_entity_poly.type
_entity_poly.pdbx_seq_one_letter_code
_entity_poly.pdbx_strand_id
1 'polypeptide(L)'
;MIQYNRIMLGEHGKYLPDCLENNYIGTNFLPDMDLSAFPHDHESVWRKKMVEVFLQKNPDKSIGTARNSIGFLWTVCYGLKEGDIVLASNGEGKYRIGKITGNYFYVPGGILPHRRNVDWLPAGINRKDMSKELQNSTGSIGTCCNITKYAAEIEGLIGNSSSTAKAVSSNENTITESYSERSLHRLLANAMLSDGILSKTIFHEKSIKSDPAKWVHPDMVGVRFNEFQDKVTRALLKAADTKEYLEIYSFELKKTINNDHELKQAFFQALSNSNWANYGYLVAFEINNELREEMERLNRSFGIGIIRLSPFDNATQILFQARKNDVDYYTVDKLCKINPDFRSFMERTAKVLNAGADVVEDVKRGLETICDKGFPNEDELVKYCQEKHIPLSQ
;
A
#
# COMPACT_ATOMS: atom_id res chain seq x y z
N MET A 1 -9.25 16.90 -15.05
CA MET A 1 -7.82 16.79 -14.72
C MET A 1 -7.18 15.91 -15.78
N ILE A 2 -6.03 16.31 -16.33
CA ILE A 2 -5.29 15.52 -17.32
C ILE A 2 -4.75 14.28 -16.63
N GLN A 3 -4.95 13.10 -17.21
CA GLN A 3 -4.38 11.85 -16.70
C GLN A 3 -3.03 11.56 -17.33
N TYR A 4 -2.17 10.91 -16.55
CA TYR A 4 -0.91 10.35 -17.02
C TYR A 4 -0.94 8.84 -16.84
N ASN A 5 -0.66 8.09 -17.91
CA ASN A 5 -0.60 6.63 -17.85
C ASN A 5 0.65 6.08 -18.51
N ARG A 6 1.30 5.12 -17.87
CA ARG A 6 2.32 4.30 -18.52
C ARG A 6 1.63 3.18 -19.29
N ILE A 7 1.93 3.05 -20.59
CA ILE A 7 1.38 2.03 -21.48
C ILE A 7 2.49 1.10 -21.99
N MET A 8 2.34 -0.21 -21.79
CA MET A 8 3.22 -1.22 -22.39
C MET A 8 2.65 -1.69 -23.71
N LEU A 9 3.30 -1.27 -24.80
CA LEU A 9 2.94 -1.63 -26.17
C LEU A 9 3.57 -2.99 -26.52
N GLY A 10 3.02 -4.04 -25.92
CA GLY A 10 3.54 -5.39 -25.98
C GLY A 10 4.68 -5.66 -24.98
N GLU A 11 5.05 -6.93 -24.87
CA GLU A 11 6.17 -7.38 -24.04
C GLU A 11 7.45 -6.59 -24.37
N HIS A 12 8.08 -6.01 -23.34
CA HIS A 12 9.24 -5.11 -23.45
C HIS A 12 9.07 -3.94 -24.44
N GLY A 13 7.83 -3.54 -24.78
CA GLY A 13 7.58 -2.46 -25.72
C GLY A 13 7.81 -2.82 -27.19
N LYS A 14 7.78 -4.12 -27.55
CA LYS A 14 8.06 -4.61 -28.91
C LYS A 14 7.26 -3.95 -30.03
N TYR A 15 6.09 -3.39 -29.75
CA TYR A 15 5.23 -2.72 -30.76
C TYR A 15 5.36 -1.20 -30.75
N LEU A 16 6.22 -0.64 -29.90
CA LEU A 16 6.47 0.80 -29.86
C LEU A 16 6.92 1.37 -31.23
N PRO A 17 7.79 0.72 -32.02
CA PRO A 17 8.19 1.27 -33.33
C PRO A 17 7.00 1.50 -34.27
N ASP A 18 6.11 0.51 -34.42
CA ASP A 18 4.89 0.60 -35.24
C ASP A 18 3.93 1.68 -34.71
N CYS A 19 3.81 1.79 -33.39
CA CYS A 19 2.99 2.81 -32.73
C CYS A 19 3.52 4.24 -32.94
N LEU A 20 4.86 4.41 -32.97
CA LEU A 20 5.52 5.69 -33.27
C LEU A 20 5.31 6.10 -34.72
N GLU A 21 5.48 5.16 -35.65
CA GLU A 21 5.33 5.40 -37.08
C GLU A 21 3.89 5.77 -37.46
N ASN A 22 2.92 5.11 -36.82
CA ASN A 22 1.50 5.26 -37.14
C ASN A 22 0.69 6.10 -36.14
N ASN A 23 1.36 6.81 -35.21
CA ASN A 23 0.76 7.76 -34.28
C ASN A 23 -0.43 7.20 -33.47
N TYR A 24 -0.26 6.03 -32.87
CA TYR A 24 -1.30 5.41 -32.05
C TYR A 24 -0.73 4.72 -30.81
N ILE A 25 -1.58 4.49 -29.81
CA ILE A 25 -1.38 3.46 -28.79
C ILE A 25 -2.49 2.42 -28.87
N GLY A 26 -2.25 1.21 -28.39
CA GLY A 26 -3.31 0.20 -28.40
C GLY A 26 -3.08 -1.03 -27.53
N THR A 27 -4.08 -1.92 -27.57
CA THR A 27 -4.13 -3.21 -26.87
C THR A 27 -4.73 -4.27 -27.79
N ASN A 28 -4.43 -5.55 -27.49
CA ASN A 28 -4.94 -6.71 -28.21
C ASN A 28 -5.78 -7.66 -27.35
N PHE A 29 -6.32 -7.22 -26.21
CA PHE A 29 -7.33 -8.00 -25.50
C PHE A 29 -8.64 -8.01 -26.29
N LEU A 30 -9.25 -9.20 -26.48
CA LEU A 30 -10.44 -9.38 -27.33
C LEU A 30 -10.26 -8.89 -28.79
N PRO A 31 -9.17 -9.28 -29.48
CA PRO A 31 -8.70 -8.60 -30.68
C PRO A 31 -9.65 -8.68 -31.87
N ASP A 32 -10.54 -9.69 -31.91
CA ASP A 32 -11.48 -9.94 -33.02
C ASP A 32 -12.87 -9.33 -32.78
N MET A 33 -12.97 -8.27 -31.98
CA MET A 33 -14.26 -7.70 -31.57
C MET A 33 -14.24 -6.19 -31.61
N ASP A 34 -15.16 -5.57 -32.34
CA ASP A 34 -15.32 -4.12 -32.26
C ASP A 34 -16.11 -3.74 -30.99
N LEU A 35 -15.44 -3.07 -30.06
CA LEU A 35 -16.04 -2.63 -28.80
C LEU A 35 -17.02 -1.46 -28.97
N SER A 36 -17.00 -0.78 -30.13
CA SER A 36 -17.91 0.35 -30.43
C SER A 36 -19.39 -0.07 -30.39
N ALA A 37 -19.67 -1.36 -30.63
CA ALA A 37 -21.02 -1.91 -30.61
C ALA A 37 -21.59 -2.10 -29.17
N PHE A 38 -20.79 -1.86 -28.13
CA PHE A 38 -21.18 -2.12 -26.74
C PHE A 38 -21.38 -0.81 -25.97
N PRO A 39 -22.53 -0.64 -25.26
CA PRO A 39 -22.77 0.51 -24.40
C PRO A 39 -21.72 0.59 -23.28
N HIS A 40 -21.03 1.72 -23.19
CA HIS A 40 -19.91 1.98 -22.27
C HIS A 40 -20.14 3.21 -21.40
N ASP A 41 -21.40 3.59 -21.21
CA ASP A 41 -21.83 4.66 -20.31
C ASP A 41 -21.56 4.33 -18.84
N HIS A 42 -21.55 3.05 -18.47
CA HIS A 42 -21.30 2.59 -17.11
C HIS A 42 -20.16 1.56 -17.07
N GLU A 43 -19.00 1.99 -16.56
CA GLU A 43 -17.78 1.18 -16.53
C GLU A 43 -17.97 -0.19 -15.87
N SER A 44 -18.56 -0.23 -14.68
CA SER A 44 -18.71 -1.48 -13.91
C SER A 44 -19.55 -2.52 -14.66
N VAL A 45 -20.60 -2.07 -15.34
CA VAL A 45 -21.49 -2.91 -16.16
C VAL A 45 -20.75 -3.41 -17.39
N TRP A 46 -20.06 -2.51 -18.11
CA TRP A 46 -19.27 -2.87 -19.29
C TRP A 46 -18.17 -3.87 -18.94
N ARG A 47 -17.39 -3.59 -17.87
CA ARG A 47 -16.30 -4.47 -17.42
C ARG A 47 -16.81 -5.84 -17.02
N LYS A 48 -17.93 -5.93 -16.28
CA LYS A 48 -18.53 -7.22 -15.91
C LYS A 48 -18.87 -8.05 -17.17
N LYS A 49 -19.57 -7.45 -18.13
CA LYS A 49 -19.93 -8.11 -19.39
C LYS A 49 -18.70 -8.55 -20.17
N MET A 50 -17.68 -7.71 -20.28
CA MET A 50 -16.48 -8.02 -21.04
C MET A 50 -15.59 -9.07 -20.37
N VAL A 51 -15.58 -9.14 -19.03
CA VAL A 51 -14.91 -10.23 -18.29
C VAL A 51 -15.55 -11.58 -18.61
N GLU A 52 -16.88 -11.66 -18.64
CA GLU A 52 -17.60 -12.88 -19.02
C GLU A 52 -17.25 -13.32 -20.45
N VAL A 53 -17.23 -12.38 -21.39
CA VAL A 53 -16.87 -12.64 -22.79
C VAL A 53 -15.39 -13.06 -22.93
N PHE A 54 -14.49 -12.45 -22.16
CA PHE A 54 -13.07 -12.81 -22.15
C PHE A 54 -12.86 -14.25 -21.68
N LEU A 55 -13.54 -14.66 -20.60
CA LEU A 55 -13.44 -16.02 -20.06
C LEU A 55 -14.04 -17.06 -21.03
N GLN A 56 -15.12 -16.73 -21.73
CA GLN A 56 -15.68 -17.62 -22.76
C GLN A 56 -14.68 -17.88 -23.90
N LYS A 57 -13.95 -16.84 -24.34
CA LYS A 57 -12.93 -16.98 -25.38
C LYS A 57 -11.61 -17.58 -24.88
N ASN A 58 -11.35 -17.51 -23.58
CA ASN A 58 -10.10 -17.97 -22.95
C ASN A 58 -10.42 -18.81 -21.69
N PRO A 59 -11.01 -20.01 -21.85
CA PRO A 59 -11.49 -20.81 -20.72
C PRO A 59 -10.37 -21.31 -19.79
N ASP A 60 -9.12 -21.28 -20.24
CA ASP A 60 -7.92 -21.61 -19.45
C ASP A 60 -7.45 -20.47 -18.54
N LYS A 61 -7.98 -19.25 -18.70
CA LYS A 61 -7.56 -18.07 -17.94
C LYS A 61 -8.36 -17.89 -16.66
N SER A 62 -7.68 -17.45 -15.61
CA SER A 62 -8.32 -17.12 -14.34
C SER A 62 -9.22 -15.89 -14.46
N ILE A 63 -10.22 -15.79 -13.57
CA ILE A 63 -11.06 -14.60 -13.46
C ILE A 63 -10.26 -13.33 -13.13
N GLY A 64 -9.18 -13.46 -12.36
CA GLY A 64 -8.27 -12.33 -12.06
C GLY A 64 -7.55 -11.83 -13.32
N THR A 65 -7.06 -12.74 -14.15
CA THR A 65 -6.46 -12.39 -15.46
C THR A 65 -7.48 -11.67 -16.34
N ALA A 66 -8.71 -12.19 -16.43
CA ALA A 66 -9.78 -11.56 -17.20
C ALA A 66 -10.09 -10.14 -16.69
N ARG A 67 -10.23 -9.95 -15.37
CA ARG A 67 -10.49 -8.62 -14.77
C ARG A 67 -9.39 -7.61 -15.07
N ASN A 68 -8.12 -8.03 -14.99
CA ASN A 68 -6.97 -7.19 -15.32
C ASN A 68 -6.90 -6.84 -16.80
N SER A 69 -6.99 -7.84 -17.69
CA SER A 69 -7.00 -7.65 -19.15
C SER A 69 -8.12 -6.70 -19.59
N ILE A 70 -9.32 -6.87 -19.04
CA ILE A 70 -10.47 -6.02 -19.34
C ILE A 70 -10.33 -4.63 -18.69
N GLY A 71 -9.69 -4.52 -17.52
CA GLY A 71 -9.34 -3.24 -16.92
C GLY A 71 -8.40 -2.43 -17.83
N PHE A 72 -7.33 -3.04 -18.31
CA PHE A 72 -6.41 -2.38 -19.26
C PHE A 72 -7.07 -2.03 -20.58
N LEU A 73 -7.90 -2.94 -21.11
CA LEU A 73 -8.69 -2.69 -22.31
C LEU A 73 -9.59 -1.46 -22.12
N TRP A 74 -10.30 -1.38 -21.00
CA TRP A 74 -11.12 -0.22 -20.64
C TRP A 74 -10.29 1.06 -20.56
N THR A 75 -9.15 1.04 -19.85
CA THR A 75 -8.30 2.23 -19.72
C THR A 75 -7.90 2.80 -21.08
N VAL A 76 -7.44 1.96 -22.01
CA VAL A 76 -7.04 2.42 -23.35
C VAL A 76 -8.25 2.83 -24.20
N CYS A 77 -9.35 2.09 -24.15
CA CYS A 77 -10.50 2.36 -25.02
C CYS A 77 -11.34 3.54 -24.53
N TYR A 78 -11.63 3.64 -23.23
CA TYR A 78 -12.64 4.57 -22.70
C TYR A 78 -12.17 5.37 -21.48
N GLY A 79 -11.19 4.88 -20.73
CA GLY A 79 -10.67 5.54 -19.53
C GLY A 79 -9.80 6.77 -19.82
N LEU A 80 -8.94 6.67 -20.84
CA LEU A 80 -8.14 7.79 -21.35
C LEU A 80 -8.96 8.68 -22.28
N LYS A 81 -8.74 9.99 -22.23
CA LYS A 81 -9.45 11.00 -23.01
C LYS A 81 -8.48 11.87 -23.80
N GLU A 82 -9.01 12.60 -24.77
CA GLU A 82 -8.22 13.61 -25.50
C GLU A 82 -7.56 14.59 -24.53
N GLY A 83 -6.28 14.85 -24.73
CA GLY A 83 -5.45 15.66 -23.85
C GLY A 83 -4.66 14.89 -22.80
N ASP A 84 -5.02 13.64 -22.50
CA ASP A 84 -4.26 12.79 -21.56
C ASP A 84 -2.88 12.42 -22.12
N ILE A 85 -1.92 12.19 -21.23
CA ILE A 85 -0.53 11.91 -21.57
C ILE A 85 -0.20 10.45 -21.30
N VAL A 86 0.52 9.83 -22.23
CA VAL A 86 0.98 8.44 -22.12
C VAL A 86 2.49 8.31 -22.23
N LEU A 87 3.05 7.44 -21.39
CA LEU A 87 4.47 7.08 -21.41
C LEU A 87 4.61 5.64 -21.89
N ALA A 88 5.26 5.42 -23.02
CA ALA A 88 5.48 4.09 -23.59
C ALA A 88 6.96 3.71 -23.53
N SER A 89 7.27 2.60 -22.85
CA SER A 89 8.66 2.12 -22.71
C SER A 89 9.17 1.53 -24.02
N ASN A 90 10.43 1.79 -24.35
CA ASN A 90 11.14 1.12 -25.45
C ASN A 90 11.88 -0.16 -25.02
N GLY A 91 11.75 -0.60 -23.76
CA GLY A 91 12.45 -1.77 -23.23
C GLY A 91 13.91 -1.53 -22.82
N GLU A 92 14.53 -0.42 -23.24
CA GLU A 92 15.94 -0.08 -23.00
C GLU A 92 16.11 1.01 -21.93
N GLY A 93 15.10 1.21 -21.10
CA GLY A 93 15.11 2.24 -20.06
C GLY A 93 14.85 3.66 -20.57
N LYS A 94 14.21 3.82 -21.73
CA LYS A 94 13.68 5.11 -22.21
C LYS A 94 12.18 5.03 -22.45
N TYR A 95 11.48 6.13 -22.20
CA TYR A 95 10.04 6.27 -22.41
C TYR A 95 9.75 7.33 -23.47
N ARG A 96 8.90 6.99 -24.44
CA ARG A 96 8.32 7.91 -25.41
C ARG A 96 7.03 8.49 -24.86
N ILE A 97 6.80 9.76 -25.13
CA ILE A 97 5.67 10.51 -24.56
C ILE A 97 4.69 10.81 -25.67
N GLY A 98 3.44 10.40 -25.51
CA GLY A 98 2.36 10.67 -26.45
C GLY A 98 1.26 11.46 -25.77
N LYS A 99 0.65 12.41 -26.48
CA LYS A 99 -0.58 13.07 -26.06
C LYS A 99 -1.75 12.48 -26.83
N ILE A 100 -2.80 12.02 -26.15
CA ILE A 100 -3.99 11.46 -26.79
C ILE A 100 -4.72 12.56 -27.57
N THR A 101 -5.00 12.30 -28.85
CA THR A 101 -5.61 13.25 -29.78
C THR A 101 -6.93 12.79 -30.37
N GLY A 102 -7.34 11.54 -30.12
CA GLY A 102 -8.59 11.03 -30.63
C GLY A 102 -9.30 10.05 -29.69
N ASN A 103 -10.56 9.80 -30.03
CA ASN A 103 -11.38 8.77 -29.42
C ASN A 103 -10.91 7.36 -29.80
N TYR A 104 -11.48 6.36 -29.12
CA TYR A 104 -11.25 4.97 -29.47
C TYR A 104 -11.70 4.66 -30.90
N PHE A 105 -10.89 3.85 -31.59
CA PHE A 105 -11.26 3.23 -32.85
C PHE A 105 -10.70 1.81 -32.94
N TYR A 106 -11.33 1.00 -33.76
CA TYR A 106 -11.00 -0.41 -33.95
C TYR A 106 -10.35 -0.64 -35.33
N VAL A 107 -9.27 -1.40 -35.36
CA VAL A 107 -8.58 -1.82 -36.59
C VAL A 107 -8.56 -3.35 -36.66
N PRO A 108 -9.50 -3.98 -37.39
CA PRO A 108 -9.58 -5.44 -37.51
C PRO A 108 -8.27 -6.04 -38.03
N GLY A 109 -7.78 -7.11 -37.41
CA GLY A 109 -6.56 -7.82 -37.83
C GLY A 109 -5.24 -7.09 -37.55
N GLY A 110 -5.27 -5.92 -36.92
CA GLY A 110 -4.06 -5.20 -36.50
C GLY A 110 -3.37 -5.86 -35.29
N ILE A 111 -2.07 -5.58 -35.10
CA ILE A 111 -1.26 -6.12 -33.98
C ILE A 111 -1.82 -5.69 -32.61
N LEU A 112 -2.26 -4.43 -32.53
CA LEU A 112 -2.96 -3.82 -31.41
C LEU A 112 -4.24 -3.19 -31.99
N PRO A 113 -5.34 -3.95 -32.12
CA PRO A 113 -6.51 -3.53 -32.87
C PRO A 113 -7.36 -2.47 -32.16
N HIS A 114 -7.29 -2.38 -30.82
CA HIS A 114 -8.00 -1.36 -30.05
C HIS A 114 -7.10 -0.15 -29.86
N ARG A 115 -7.40 0.96 -30.52
CA ARG A 115 -6.45 2.07 -30.67
C ARG A 115 -7.01 3.41 -30.21
N ARG A 116 -6.07 4.30 -29.87
CA ARG A 116 -6.26 5.75 -29.79
C ARG A 116 -5.15 6.45 -30.52
N ASN A 117 -5.49 7.53 -31.24
CA ASN A 117 -4.48 8.40 -31.85
C ASN A 117 -3.71 9.16 -30.77
N VAL A 118 -2.40 9.29 -31.00
CA VAL A 118 -1.51 10.08 -30.16
C VAL A 118 -0.58 10.93 -31.00
N ASP A 119 -0.33 12.14 -30.53
CA ASP A 119 0.78 12.95 -31.01
C ASP A 119 2.00 12.64 -30.15
N TRP A 120 3.01 12.01 -30.75
CA TRP A 120 4.26 11.70 -30.06
C TRP A 120 5.14 12.94 -29.95
N LEU A 121 5.53 13.28 -28.72
CA LEU A 121 6.46 14.37 -28.48
C LEU A 121 7.88 13.96 -28.95
N PRO A 122 8.70 14.91 -29.43
CA PRO A 122 10.07 14.63 -29.83
C PRO A 122 10.92 14.17 -28.63
N ALA A 123 10.69 14.76 -27.46
CA ALA A 123 11.34 14.40 -26.21
C ALA A 123 10.95 13.00 -25.70
N GLY A 124 11.87 12.36 -24.99
CA GLY A 124 11.61 11.12 -24.27
C GLY A 124 12.32 11.16 -22.92
N ILE A 125 11.76 10.47 -21.93
CA ILE A 125 12.28 10.47 -20.56
C ILE A 125 13.17 9.24 -20.38
N ASN A 126 14.42 9.43 -19.95
CA ASN A 126 15.22 8.27 -19.53
C ASN A 126 14.78 7.84 -18.14
N ARG A 127 14.63 6.54 -17.96
CA ARG A 127 14.24 5.92 -16.68
C ARG A 127 15.15 6.36 -15.54
N LYS A 128 16.44 6.53 -15.79
CA LYS A 128 17.43 6.95 -14.78
C LYS A 128 17.19 8.39 -14.27
N ASP A 129 16.53 9.23 -15.06
CA ASP A 129 16.26 10.63 -14.72
C ASP A 129 14.96 10.78 -13.90
N MET A 130 14.15 9.71 -13.87
CA MET A 130 12.96 9.63 -13.02
C MET A 130 13.35 9.38 -11.56
N SER A 131 12.53 9.90 -10.64
CA SER A 131 12.53 9.55 -9.22
C SER A 131 12.39 8.06 -9.02
N LYS A 132 12.83 7.56 -7.85
CA LYS A 132 12.74 6.13 -7.56
C LYS A 132 11.29 5.64 -7.57
N GLU A 133 10.37 6.49 -7.12
CA GLU A 133 8.94 6.25 -7.05
C GLU A 133 8.29 6.18 -8.44
N LEU A 134 8.64 7.12 -9.34
CA LEU A 134 8.18 7.08 -10.73
C LEU A 134 8.81 5.89 -11.48
N GLN A 135 10.07 5.56 -11.23
CA GLN A 135 10.72 4.34 -11.76
C GLN A 135 10.00 3.06 -11.33
N ASN A 136 9.58 2.97 -10.06
CA ASN A 136 8.86 1.81 -9.55
C ASN A 136 7.48 1.71 -10.19
N SER A 137 6.76 2.83 -10.32
CA SER A 137 5.41 2.86 -10.90
C SER A 137 5.42 2.56 -12.40
N THR A 138 6.33 3.19 -13.16
CA THR A 138 6.48 2.96 -14.60
C THR A 138 7.04 1.56 -14.93
N GLY A 139 7.77 0.94 -13.98
CA GLY A 139 8.30 -0.41 -14.10
C GLY A 139 7.34 -1.55 -13.75
N SER A 140 6.09 -1.26 -13.40
CA SER A 140 5.09 -2.30 -13.10
C SER A 140 4.82 -3.20 -14.32
N ILE A 141 4.44 -4.47 -14.13
CA ILE A 141 4.38 -5.44 -15.25
C ILE A 141 3.13 -5.27 -16.14
N GLY A 142 2.05 -4.67 -15.61
CA GLY A 142 0.77 -4.51 -16.32
C GLY A 142 0.82 -3.64 -17.57
N THR A 143 -0.20 -3.75 -18.44
CA THR A 143 -0.30 -2.97 -19.68
C THR A 143 -0.47 -1.49 -19.40
N CYS A 144 -1.30 -1.13 -18.43
CA CYS A 144 -1.53 0.25 -18.02
C CYS A 144 -1.11 0.45 -16.56
N CYS A 145 -0.56 1.61 -16.24
CA CYS A 145 -0.35 2.04 -14.86
C CYS A 145 -0.62 3.54 -14.76
N ASN A 146 -1.57 3.93 -13.91
CA ASN A 146 -1.87 5.32 -13.65
C ASN A 146 -0.71 5.96 -12.89
N ILE A 147 -0.11 6.97 -13.50
CA ILE A 147 1.03 7.72 -12.99
C ILE A 147 0.69 9.22 -12.91
N THR A 148 -0.61 9.56 -12.88
CA THR A 148 -1.11 10.93 -12.76
C THR A 148 -0.56 11.64 -11.52
N LYS A 149 -0.33 10.91 -10.43
CA LYS A 149 0.32 11.43 -9.23
C LYS A 149 1.73 12.00 -9.45
N TYR A 150 2.39 11.66 -10.57
CA TYR A 150 3.71 12.16 -10.96
C TYR A 150 3.64 13.20 -12.09
N ALA A 151 2.46 13.77 -12.38
CA ALA A 151 2.28 14.74 -13.46
C ALA A 151 3.34 15.86 -13.43
N ALA A 152 3.56 16.49 -12.27
CA ALA A 152 4.54 17.56 -12.13
C ALA A 152 5.98 17.12 -12.43
N GLU A 153 6.37 15.92 -11.98
CA GLU A 153 7.70 15.35 -12.29
C GLU A 153 7.83 15.06 -13.78
N ILE A 154 6.81 14.44 -14.38
CA ILE A 154 6.77 14.11 -15.80
C ILE A 154 6.84 15.38 -16.65
N GLU A 155 6.07 16.41 -16.31
CA GLU A 155 6.10 17.72 -16.96
C GLU A 155 7.48 18.39 -16.82
N GLY A 156 8.10 18.32 -15.64
CA GLY A 156 9.46 18.80 -15.42
C GLY A 156 10.50 18.07 -16.27
N LEU A 157 10.37 16.74 -16.41
CA LEU A 157 11.25 15.93 -17.25
C LEU A 157 11.02 16.17 -18.75
N ILE A 158 9.76 16.42 -19.16
CA ILE A 158 9.41 16.85 -20.52
C ILE A 158 10.05 18.20 -20.82
N GLY A 159 9.92 19.18 -19.91
CA GLY A 159 10.47 20.53 -20.08
C GLY A 159 11.99 20.57 -20.08
N ASN A 160 12.64 19.81 -19.20
CA ASN A 160 14.10 19.72 -19.12
C ASN A 160 14.73 18.99 -20.32
N SER A 161 13.96 18.22 -21.09
CA SER A 161 14.43 17.58 -22.31
C SER A 161 14.66 18.56 -23.47
N SER A 162 14.24 19.82 -23.33
CA SER A 162 14.41 20.89 -24.34
C SER A 162 15.56 21.87 -24.07
N SER A 163 16.31 21.73 -22.98
CA SER A 163 17.44 22.64 -22.71
C SER A 163 18.49 22.01 -21.79
N THR A 164 19.72 21.90 -22.32
CA THR A 164 20.93 21.46 -21.62
C THR A 164 21.30 22.37 -20.44
N ALA A 165 21.55 21.73 -19.30
CA ALA A 165 22.44 22.11 -18.19
C ALA A 165 22.30 23.52 -17.56
N LYS A 166 21.84 23.56 -16.30
CA LYS A 166 22.61 24.13 -15.18
C LYS A 166 22.04 23.77 -13.81
N ALA A 167 22.95 23.53 -12.88
CA ALA A 167 22.70 23.29 -11.48
C ALA A 167 22.43 24.59 -10.70
N VAL A 168 21.78 24.41 -9.54
CA VAL A 168 21.90 25.11 -8.24
C VAL A 168 20.59 25.73 -7.69
N SER A 169 20.24 25.20 -6.51
CA SER A 169 19.57 25.77 -5.32
C SER A 169 18.11 26.26 -5.36
N SER A 170 17.27 25.45 -4.70
CA SER A 170 16.37 25.73 -3.56
C SER A 170 15.29 26.83 -3.64
N ASN A 171 14.07 26.32 -3.37
CA ASN A 171 12.87 26.93 -2.77
C ASN A 171 12.09 27.88 -3.71
N GLU A 172 10.79 27.69 -3.95
CA GLU A 172 9.74 27.35 -3.00
C GLU A 172 8.81 26.23 -3.49
N ASN A 173 8.66 25.25 -2.61
CA ASN A 173 7.84 24.06 -2.74
C ASN A 173 6.39 24.39 -2.36
N THR A 174 5.45 24.25 -3.28
CA THR A 174 4.08 23.85 -2.92
C THR A 174 3.95 22.35 -3.22
N ILE A 175 4.58 21.55 -2.35
CA ILE A 175 4.38 20.11 -2.27
C ILE A 175 2.93 19.91 -1.83
N THR A 176 2.08 19.31 -2.65
CA THR A 176 0.93 18.58 -2.09
C THR A 176 1.50 17.35 -1.42
N GLU A 177 1.75 17.41 -0.11
CA GLU A 177 2.46 16.35 0.60
C GLU A 177 1.64 15.05 0.50
N SER A 178 2.28 13.93 0.17
CA SER A 178 1.69 12.61 0.35
C SER A 178 2.08 12.12 1.73
N TYR A 179 1.11 11.63 2.51
CA TYR A 179 1.36 11.10 3.84
C TYR A 179 2.46 10.02 3.85
N SER A 180 3.21 9.96 4.94
CA SER A 180 4.23 8.93 5.18
C SER A 180 3.62 7.72 5.89
N GLU A 181 4.23 6.54 5.80
CA GLU A 181 3.81 5.36 6.60
C GLU A 181 3.82 5.70 8.09
N ARG A 182 4.82 6.47 8.54
CA ARG A 182 4.93 6.95 9.91
C ARG A 182 3.73 7.78 10.37
N SER A 183 3.07 8.49 9.47
CA SER A 183 1.85 9.26 9.78
C SER A 183 0.67 8.35 10.14
N LEU A 184 0.69 7.08 9.72
CA LEU A 184 -0.35 6.10 10.05
C LEU A 184 -0.23 5.56 11.47
N HIS A 185 0.93 5.68 12.11
CA HIS A 185 1.17 5.11 13.44
C HIS A 185 0.22 5.70 14.49
N ARG A 186 -0.05 7.01 14.40
CA ARG A 186 -0.97 7.67 15.32
C ARG A 186 -2.42 7.25 15.08
N LEU A 187 -2.81 7.02 13.83
CA LEU A 187 -4.14 6.48 13.50
C LEU A 187 -4.30 5.06 14.04
N LEU A 188 -3.29 4.19 13.86
CA LEU A 188 -3.31 2.86 14.44
C LEU A 188 -3.35 2.92 15.96
N ALA A 189 -2.57 3.79 16.60
CA ALA A 189 -2.61 3.98 18.05
C ALA A 189 -3.99 4.40 18.54
N ASN A 190 -4.69 5.26 17.79
CA ASN A 190 -6.06 5.65 18.10
C ASN A 190 -7.04 4.47 18.01
N ALA A 191 -6.99 3.70 16.92
CA ALA A 191 -7.85 2.53 16.73
C ALA A 191 -7.57 1.40 17.73
N MET A 192 -6.31 1.20 18.10
CA MET A 192 -5.93 0.19 19.09
C MET A 192 -6.35 0.58 20.52
N LEU A 193 -6.39 1.88 20.82
CA LEU A 193 -6.78 2.37 22.14
C LEU A 193 -8.24 2.08 22.47
N SER A 194 -9.15 2.12 21.48
CA SER A 194 -10.56 1.73 21.70
C SER A 194 -10.73 0.26 22.08
N ASP A 195 -9.79 -0.59 21.66
CA ASP A 195 -9.73 -2.01 22.03
C ASP A 195 -8.90 -2.28 23.31
N GLY A 196 -8.49 -1.22 24.02
CA GLY A 196 -7.68 -1.30 25.24
C GLY A 196 -6.22 -1.70 25.00
N ILE A 197 -5.73 -1.58 23.77
CA ILE A 197 -4.35 -1.92 23.40
C ILE A 197 -3.49 -0.65 23.49
N LEU A 198 -2.53 -0.66 24.43
CA LEU A 198 -1.53 0.40 24.55
C LEU A 198 -0.40 0.15 23.56
N SER A 199 -0.18 1.06 22.62
CA SER A 199 0.76 0.87 21.52
C SER A 199 1.93 1.86 21.52
N LYS A 200 3.05 1.43 20.93
CA LYS A 200 4.29 2.20 20.85
C LYS A 200 4.99 1.99 19.51
N THR A 201 5.29 3.08 18.82
CA THR A 201 6.18 3.09 17.66
C THR A 201 7.61 2.75 18.06
N ILE A 202 8.21 1.81 17.33
CA ILE A 202 9.61 1.40 17.50
C ILE A 202 10.42 1.98 16.34
N PHE A 203 11.20 3.02 16.64
CA PHE A 203 12.01 3.70 15.64
C PHE A 203 13.27 2.89 15.32
N HIS A 204 13.34 2.31 14.12
CA HIS A 204 14.51 1.56 13.65
C HIS A 204 15.78 2.43 13.66
N GLU A 205 15.67 3.74 13.37
CA GLU A 205 16.81 4.66 13.39
C GLU A 205 17.50 4.81 14.75
N LYS A 206 16.81 4.45 15.84
CA LYS A 206 17.38 4.44 17.20
C LYS A 206 18.09 3.14 17.54
N SER A 207 18.06 2.15 16.64
CA SER A 207 18.71 0.87 16.88
C SER A 207 20.23 0.94 16.69
N ILE A 208 20.94 0.11 17.45
CA ILE A 208 22.40 0.02 17.38
C ILE A 208 22.80 -0.54 16.02
N LYS A 209 23.63 0.20 15.27
CA LYS A 209 24.02 -0.06 13.86
C LYS A 209 24.83 -1.36 13.61
N SER A 210 24.96 -2.25 14.60
CA SER A 210 25.82 -3.42 14.52
C SER A 210 25.14 -4.68 14.00
N ASP A 211 23.81 -4.69 13.81
CA ASP A 211 23.10 -5.87 13.33
C ASP A 211 22.81 -5.77 11.82
N PRO A 212 23.47 -6.57 10.95
CA PRO A 212 23.26 -6.57 9.51
C PRO A 212 21.93 -7.23 9.09
N ALA A 213 21.13 -7.73 10.03
CA ALA A 213 19.87 -8.40 9.73
C ALA A 213 18.80 -7.39 9.26
N LYS A 214 18.35 -7.59 8.01
CA LYS A 214 17.49 -6.68 7.25
C LYS A 214 16.05 -6.58 7.76
N TRP A 215 15.60 -7.51 8.62
CA TRP A 215 14.20 -7.65 9.07
C TRP A 215 14.13 -8.10 10.54
N VAL A 216 14.40 -7.16 11.47
CA VAL A 216 14.35 -7.46 12.92
C VAL A 216 13.60 -6.40 13.70
N HIS A 217 12.77 -5.58 13.05
CA HIS A 217 12.13 -4.47 13.73
C HIS A 217 10.66 -4.37 13.35
N PRO A 218 9.74 -4.60 14.29
CA PRO A 218 8.36 -4.21 14.06
C PRO A 218 8.25 -2.68 14.03
N ASP A 219 7.31 -2.15 13.26
CA ASP A 219 7.04 -0.71 13.21
C ASP A 219 6.40 -0.22 14.51
N MET A 220 5.45 -1.01 15.03
CA MET A 220 4.80 -0.76 16.30
C MET A 220 4.64 -2.05 17.11
N VAL A 221 4.59 -1.89 18.42
CA VAL A 221 4.26 -2.94 19.38
C VAL A 221 3.08 -2.49 20.23
N GLY A 222 2.31 -3.44 20.75
CA GLY A 222 1.18 -3.15 21.63
C GLY A 222 1.05 -4.16 22.75
N VAL A 223 0.38 -3.76 23.84
CA VAL A 223 0.01 -4.65 24.93
C VAL A 223 -1.43 -4.42 25.34
N ARG A 224 -2.14 -5.51 25.61
CA ARG A 224 -3.46 -5.49 26.25
C ARG A 224 -3.37 -6.25 27.55
N PHE A 225 -3.90 -5.64 28.61
CA PHE A 225 -4.11 -6.31 29.88
C PHE A 225 -5.58 -6.71 29.94
N ASN A 226 -5.87 -7.98 30.22
CA ASN A 226 -7.25 -8.42 30.35
C ASN A 226 -7.83 -7.91 31.68
N GLU A 227 -8.74 -6.94 31.57
CA GLU A 227 -9.32 -6.26 32.71
C GLU A 227 -10.64 -6.92 33.13
N PHE A 228 -10.64 -7.47 34.34
CA PHE A 228 -11.86 -7.79 35.06
C PHE A 228 -12.16 -6.66 36.05
N GLN A 229 -13.44 -6.26 36.17
CA GLN A 229 -13.84 -5.19 37.08
C GLN A 229 -13.47 -5.51 38.54
N ASP A 230 -13.60 -6.77 38.92
CA ASP A 230 -13.33 -7.22 40.27
C ASP A 230 -11.83 -7.44 40.52
N LYS A 231 -11.33 -6.87 41.63
CA LYS A 231 -9.91 -6.95 42.02
C LYS A 231 -9.45 -8.36 42.35
N VAL A 232 -10.34 -9.20 42.93
CA VAL A 232 -10.02 -10.59 43.30
C VAL A 232 -9.86 -11.42 42.03
N THR A 233 -10.75 -11.23 41.05
CA THR A 233 -10.68 -11.93 39.76
C THR A 233 -9.39 -11.59 39.01
N ARG A 234 -8.99 -10.31 38.96
CA ARG A 234 -7.70 -9.90 38.38
C ARG A 234 -6.51 -10.52 39.09
N ALA A 235 -6.53 -10.54 40.43
CA ALA A 235 -5.47 -11.15 41.22
C ALA A 235 -5.36 -12.66 40.96
N LEU A 236 -6.50 -13.36 40.87
CA LEU A 236 -6.55 -14.79 40.56
C LEU A 236 -6.04 -15.07 39.14
N LEU A 237 -6.53 -14.34 38.11
CA LEU A 237 -6.07 -14.52 36.73
C LEU A 237 -4.57 -14.30 36.62
N LYS A 238 -4.06 -13.24 37.25
CA LYS A 238 -2.64 -12.93 37.25
C LYS A 238 -1.80 -14.03 37.90
N ALA A 239 -2.31 -14.68 38.96
CA ALA A 239 -1.59 -15.73 39.67
C ALA A 239 -1.71 -17.11 39.01
N ALA A 240 -2.87 -17.45 38.46
CA ALA A 240 -3.17 -18.76 37.88
C ALA A 240 -2.83 -18.85 36.38
N ASP A 241 -3.14 -17.79 35.62
CA ASP A 241 -3.10 -17.75 34.15
C ASP A 241 -2.46 -16.45 33.65
N THR A 242 -1.24 -16.14 34.11
CA THR A 242 -0.54 -14.89 33.75
C THR A 242 -0.44 -14.66 32.24
N LYS A 243 -0.33 -15.74 31.44
CA LYS A 243 -0.34 -15.70 29.97
C LYS A 243 -1.66 -15.22 29.37
N GLU A 244 -2.77 -15.42 30.06
CA GLU A 244 -4.08 -14.92 29.67
C GLU A 244 -4.33 -13.51 30.22
N TYR A 245 -3.51 -13.01 31.15
CA TYR A 245 -3.62 -11.64 31.64
C TYR A 245 -2.98 -10.61 30.69
N LEU A 246 -1.93 -10.99 29.97
CA LEU A 246 -1.18 -10.10 29.07
C LEU A 246 -1.14 -10.66 27.66
N GLU A 247 -1.57 -9.84 26.70
CA GLU A 247 -1.41 -10.11 25.28
C GLU A 247 -0.48 -9.07 24.64
N ILE A 248 0.48 -9.55 23.85
CA ILE A 248 1.46 -8.73 23.16
C ILE A 248 1.18 -8.74 21.66
N TYR A 249 1.18 -7.54 21.08
CA TYR A 249 0.91 -7.29 19.68
C TYR A 249 2.15 -6.73 18.99
N SER A 250 2.27 -7.05 17.70
CA SER A 250 3.28 -6.47 16.83
C SER A 250 2.66 -6.14 15.48
N PHE A 251 2.97 -4.96 14.97
CA PHE A 251 2.38 -4.40 13.77
C PHE A 251 3.46 -3.99 12.78
N GLU A 252 3.25 -4.32 11.52
CA GLU A 252 4.00 -3.85 10.36
C GLU A 252 3.04 -3.01 9.51
N LEU A 253 3.37 -1.74 9.28
CA LEU A 253 2.50 -0.79 8.58
C LEU A 253 2.91 -0.63 7.12
N LYS A 254 1.92 -0.46 6.24
CA LYS A 254 2.09 -0.08 4.84
C LYS A 254 1.08 1.00 4.45
N LYS A 255 1.42 1.88 3.51
CA LYS A 255 0.41 2.81 2.97
C LYS A 255 -0.62 2.07 2.12
N THR A 256 -0.13 1.36 1.11
CA THR A 256 -0.96 0.80 0.04
C THR A 256 -0.51 -0.63 -0.26
N ILE A 257 -1.46 -1.53 -0.48
CA ILE A 257 -1.23 -2.88 -1.00
C ILE A 257 -2.15 -3.08 -2.21
N ASN A 258 -1.58 -3.03 -3.41
CA ASN A 258 -2.36 -2.97 -4.65
C ASN A 258 -2.43 -4.30 -5.40
N ASN A 259 -1.41 -5.16 -5.24
CA ASN A 259 -1.25 -6.39 -5.99
C ASN A 259 -0.67 -7.53 -5.13
N ASP A 260 -0.72 -8.74 -5.68
CA ASP A 260 -0.25 -9.98 -5.03
C ASP A 260 1.23 -9.92 -4.62
N HIS A 261 2.09 -9.30 -5.42
CA HIS A 261 3.52 -9.16 -5.10
C HIS A 261 3.74 -8.24 -3.90
N GLU A 262 3.13 -7.06 -3.90
CA GLU A 262 3.16 -6.13 -2.76
C GLU A 262 2.61 -6.78 -1.48
N LEU A 263 1.48 -7.51 -1.61
CA LEU A 263 0.89 -8.23 -0.49
C LEU A 263 1.86 -9.26 0.07
N LYS A 264 2.43 -10.14 -0.75
CA LYS A 264 3.37 -11.17 -0.30
C LYS A 264 4.61 -10.55 0.33
N GLN A 265 5.17 -9.51 -0.27
CA GLN A 265 6.33 -8.82 0.27
C GLN A 265 6.03 -8.24 1.66
N ALA A 266 4.93 -7.49 1.79
CA ALA A 266 4.54 -6.89 3.07
C ALA A 266 4.16 -7.95 4.12
N PHE A 267 3.47 -9.01 3.69
CA PHE A 267 3.06 -10.11 4.57
C PHE A 267 4.25 -10.88 5.11
N PHE A 268 5.24 -11.21 4.28
CA PHE A 268 6.45 -11.90 4.74
C PHE A 268 7.37 -10.98 5.56
N GLN A 269 7.34 -9.68 5.31
CA GLN A 269 7.98 -8.71 6.19
C GLN A 269 7.31 -8.69 7.58
N ALA A 270 5.98 -8.59 7.63
CA ALA A 270 5.23 -8.68 8.88
C ALA A 270 5.47 -10.01 9.60
N LEU A 271 5.50 -11.13 8.86
CA LEU A 271 5.83 -12.44 9.42
C LEU A 271 7.23 -12.44 10.05
N SER A 272 8.24 -11.94 9.35
CA SER A 272 9.61 -11.88 9.88
C SER A 272 9.73 -10.98 11.11
N ASN A 273 9.04 -9.84 11.12
CA ASN A 273 9.18 -8.80 12.15
C ASN A 273 8.26 -8.99 13.37
N SER A 274 7.18 -9.77 13.23
CA SER A 274 6.09 -9.81 14.22
C SER A 274 5.75 -11.20 14.75
N ASN A 275 6.33 -12.28 14.20
CA ASN A 275 6.00 -13.64 14.64
C ASN A 275 6.46 -13.99 16.06
N TRP A 276 7.23 -13.12 16.72
CA TRP A 276 7.64 -13.27 18.12
C TRP A 276 6.55 -12.90 19.13
N ALA A 277 5.51 -12.16 18.72
CA ALA A 277 4.45 -11.67 19.60
C ALA A 277 3.25 -12.64 19.64
N ASN A 278 2.31 -12.43 20.57
CA ASN A 278 1.07 -13.23 20.58
C ASN A 278 0.26 -13.01 19.31
N TYR A 279 0.18 -11.77 18.84
CA TYR A 279 -0.52 -11.43 17.60
C TYR A 279 0.35 -10.54 16.71
N GLY A 280 0.70 -11.04 15.53
CA GLY A 280 1.37 -10.27 14.47
C GLY A 280 0.37 -9.81 13.41
N TYR A 281 0.40 -8.52 13.07
CA TYR A 281 -0.51 -7.92 12.10
C TYR A 281 0.24 -7.16 11.00
N LEU A 282 -0.17 -7.42 9.76
CA LEU A 282 0.06 -6.51 8.64
C LEU A 282 -1.06 -5.47 8.63
N VAL A 283 -0.71 -4.20 8.76
CA VAL A 283 -1.66 -3.09 8.75
C VAL A 283 -1.44 -2.28 7.48
N ALA A 284 -2.50 -2.01 6.73
CA ALA A 284 -2.40 -1.11 5.58
C ALA A 284 -3.57 -0.16 5.50
N PHE A 285 -3.30 1.07 5.05
CA PHE A 285 -4.32 2.10 4.91
C PHE A 285 -5.22 1.82 3.70
N GLU A 286 -4.61 1.55 2.54
CA GLU A 286 -5.30 1.18 1.31
C GLU A 286 -4.97 -0.26 0.93
N ILE A 287 -6.00 -1.10 0.77
CA ILE A 287 -5.85 -2.50 0.35
C ILE A 287 -6.80 -2.76 -0.82
N ASN A 288 -6.26 -3.28 -1.92
CA ASN A 288 -7.08 -3.71 -3.04
C ASN A 288 -7.98 -4.90 -2.63
N ASN A 289 -9.30 -4.71 -2.73
CA ASN A 289 -10.31 -5.69 -2.37
C ASN A 289 -10.18 -7.02 -3.17
N GLU A 290 -9.58 -7.00 -4.36
CA GLU A 290 -9.35 -8.20 -5.18
C GLU A 290 -8.34 -9.17 -4.54
N LEU A 291 -7.56 -8.72 -3.55
CA LEU A 291 -6.55 -9.53 -2.87
C LEU A 291 -7.10 -10.41 -1.75
N ARG A 292 -8.42 -10.36 -1.48
CA ARG A 292 -9.03 -11.00 -0.32
C ARG A 292 -8.76 -12.51 -0.24
N GLU A 293 -8.88 -13.24 -1.34
CA GLU A 293 -8.62 -14.69 -1.38
C GLU A 293 -7.14 -15.01 -1.08
N GLU A 294 -6.21 -14.21 -1.60
CA GLU A 294 -4.78 -14.40 -1.33
C GLU A 294 -4.42 -14.05 0.11
N MET A 295 -4.98 -12.96 0.64
CA MET A 295 -4.85 -12.57 2.04
C MET A 295 -5.36 -13.68 2.98
N GLU A 296 -6.50 -14.28 2.66
CA GLU A 296 -7.05 -15.40 3.42
C GLU A 296 -6.12 -16.63 3.36
N ARG A 297 -5.59 -16.95 2.18
CA ARG A 297 -4.63 -18.05 2.01
C ARG A 297 -3.37 -17.84 2.85
N LEU A 298 -2.80 -16.65 2.81
CA LEU A 298 -1.59 -16.30 3.58
C LEU A 298 -1.87 -16.33 5.09
N ASN A 299 -2.98 -15.74 5.53
CA ASN A 299 -3.38 -15.78 6.94
C ASN A 299 -3.58 -17.22 7.45
N ARG A 300 -4.32 -18.07 6.71
CA ARG A 300 -4.52 -19.48 7.08
C ARG A 300 -3.21 -20.26 7.15
N SER A 301 -2.27 -19.98 6.25
CA SER A 301 -1.00 -20.70 6.16
C SER A 301 0.00 -20.27 7.24
N PHE A 302 0.10 -18.97 7.52
CA PHE A 302 1.20 -18.40 8.33
C PHE A 302 0.74 -17.72 9.62
N GLY A 303 -0.54 -17.34 9.73
CA GLY A 303 -1.14 -16.83 10.97
C GLY A 303 -0.99 -15.33 11.23
N ILE A 304 -0.36 -14.56 10.34
CA ILE A 304 -0.35 -13.09 10.44
C ILE A 304 -1.73 -12.55 10.09
N GLY A 305 -2.28 -11.72 10.98
CA GLY A 305 -3.55 -11.04 10.77
C GLY A 305 -3.39 -9.84 9.84
N ILE A 306 -4.51 -9.34 9.32
CA ILE A 306 -4.51 -8.21 8.38
C ILE A 306 -5.55 -7.19 8.82
N ILE A 307 -5.11 -5.94 8.99
CA ILE A 307 -5.95 -4.80 9.37
C ILE A 307 -5.97 -3.79 8.23
N ARG A 308 -7.17 -3.42 7.78
CA ARG A 308 -7.39 -2.23 6.96
C ARG A 308 -7.60 -1.05 7.89
N LEU A 309 -6.60 -0.18 7.97
CA LEU A 309 -6.63 1.00 8.83
C LEU A 309 -7.48 2.09 8.17
N SER A 310 -8.31 2.77 8.95
CA SER A 310 -9.07 3.95 8.53
C SER A 310 -8.75 5.13 9.45
N PRO A 311 -8.89 6.40 9.00
CA PRO A 311 -8.81 7.55 9.90
C PRO A 311 -9.85 7.46 11.01
N PHE A 312 -11.06 6.98 10.69
CA PHE A 312 -12.12 6.81 11.66
C PHE A 312 -11.99 5.42 12.31
N ASP A 313 -11.95 5.40 13.63
CA ASP A 313 -11.78 4.20 14.45
C ASP A 313 -12.86 3.14 14.16
N ASN A 314 -14.12 3.56 14.05
CA ASN A 314 -15.27 2.71 13.69
C ASN A 314 -15.18 2.08 12.29
N ALA A 315 -14.28 2.56 11.45
CA ALA A 315 -14.08 2.10 10.08
C ALA A 315 -12.76 1.32 9.92
N THR A 316 -11.90 1.27 10.95
CA THR A 316 -10.74 0.37 10.95
C THR A 316 -11.24 -1.07 11.06
N GLN A 317 -10.85 -1.92 10.11
CA GLN A 317 -11.38 -3.27 9.99
C GLN A 317 -10.28 -4.31 10.11
N ILE A 318 -10.44 -5.25 11.04
CA ILE A 318 -9.68 -6.50 11.03
C ILE A 318 -10.25 -7.36 9.89
N LEU A 319 -9.54 -7.44 8.76
CA LEU A 319 -9.95 -8.25 7.62
C LEU A 319 -9.78 -9.74 7.90
N PHE A 320 -8.67 -10.08 8.58
CA PHE A 320 -8.34 -11.45 9.01
C PHE A 320 -7.66 -11.42 10.38
N GLN A 321 -8.15 -12.24 11.31
CA GLN A 321 -7.62 -12.32 12.67
C GLN A 321 -6.24 -12.96 12.68
N ALA A 322 -5.31 -12.43 13.47
CA ALA A 322 -4.03 -13.08 13.72
C ALA A 322 -4.22 -14.35 14.56
N ARG A 323 -3.45 -15.39 14.28
CA ARG A 323 -3.37 -16.58 15.14
C ARG A 323 -2.60 -16.22 16.41
N LYS A 324 -3.14 -16.58 17.58
CA LYS A 324 -2.45 -16.45 18.87
C LYS A 324 -1.23 -17.39 18.89
N ASN A 325 -0.04 -16.84 19.07
CA ASN A 325 1.21 -17.57 19.27
C ASN A 325 1.71 -17.43 20.72
N ASP A 326 2.61 -18.33 21.15
CA ASP A 326 3.45 -18.09 22.33
C ASP A 326 4.48 -16.99 22.01
N VAL A 327 4.89 -16.24 23.04
CA VAL A 327 5.91 -15.18 22.88
C VAL A 327 7.30 -15.81 22.74
N ASP A 328 8.03 -15.44 21.69
CA ASP A 328 9.43 -15.82 21.51
C ASP A 328 10.37 -14.87 22.27
N TYR A 329 10.74 -15.27 23.47
CA TYR A 329 11.62 -14.47 24.33
C TYR A 329 13.05 -14.33 23.81
N TYR A 330 13.54 -15.20 22.91
CA TYR A 330 14.86 -14.99 22.29
C TYR A 330 14.85 -13.75 21.40
N THR A 331 13.79 -13.59 20.60
CA THR A 331 13.60 -12.38 19.78
C THR A 331 13.34 -11.15 20.66
N VAL A 332 12.55 -11.27 21.73
CA VAL A 332 12.34 -10.16 22.68
C VAL A 332 13.65 -9.71 23.32
N ASP A 333 14.49 -10.64 23.81
CA ASP A 333 15.79 -10.32 24.40
C ASP A 333 16.71 -9.62 23.41
N LYS A 334 16.74 -10.09 22.16
CA LYS A 334 17.48 -9.44 21.07
C LYS A 334 16.98 -8.02 20.83
N LEU A 335 15.68 -7.82 20.69
CA LEU A 335 15.04 -6.52 20.46
C LEU A 335 15.33 -5.53 21.62
N CYS A 336 15.27 -5.99 22.87
CA CYS A 336 15.63 -5.20 24.05
C CYS A 336 17.09 -4.73 24.03
N LYS A 337 18.02 -5.53 23.49
CA LYS A 337 19.44 -5.16 23.38
C LYS A 337 19.70 -4.15 22.28
N ILE A 338 18.96 -4.23 21.17
CA ILE A 338 19.22 -3.42 19.98
C ILE A 338 18.36 -2.16 19.89
N ASN A 339 17.23 -2.04 20.60
CA ASN A 339 16.35 -0.88 20.54
C ASN A 339 15.93 -0.38 21.94
N PRO A 340 16.32 0.86 22.34
CA PRO A 340 16.02 1.38 23.68
C PRO A 340 14.54 1.70 23.90
N ASP A 341 13.79 2.07 22.86
CA ASP A 341 12.35 2.34 22.97
C ASP A 341 11.59 1.02 23.23
N PHE A 342 11.95 -0.04 22.50
CA PHE A 342 11.41 -1.39 22.73
C PHE A 342 11.74 -1.89 24.14
N ARG A 343 13.00 -1.74 24.57
CA ARG A 343 13.44 -2.09 25.93
C ARG A 343 12.60 -1.38 26.99
N SER A 344 12.46 -0.06 26.88
CA SER A 344 11.67 0.75 27.81
C SER A 344 10.19 0.33 27.85
N PHE A 345 9.62 0.00 26.69
CA PHE A 345 8.25 -0.49 26.58
C PHE A 345 8.05 -1.84 27.29
N MET A 346 8.94 -2.81 27.05
CA MET A 346 8.88 -4.12 27.71
C MET A 346 9.14 -4.02 29.21
N GLU A 347 10.08 -3.18 29.66
CA GLU A 347 10.35 -2.95 31.09
C GLU A 347 9.12 -2.38 31.80
N ARG A 348 8.42 -1.41 31.22
CA ARG A 348 7.21 -0.83 31.82
C ARG A 348 6.04 -1.80 31.79
N THR A 349 5.90 -2.57 30.72
CA THR A 349 4.91 -3.66 30.63
C THR A 349 5.13 -4.68 31.76
N ALA A 350 6.38 -5.11 31.96
CA ALA A 350 6.73 -6.02 33.05
C ALA A 350 6.47 -5.41 34.44
N LYS A 351 6.66 -4.09 34.61
CA LYS A 351 6.29 -3.41 35.86
C LYS A 351 4.79 -3.45 36.13
N VAL A 352 3.95 -3.21 35.13
CA VAL A 352 2.48 -3.36 35.26
C VAL A 352 2.13 -4.80 35.63
N LEU A 353 2.75 -5.77 34.95
CA LEU A 353 2.54 -7.19 35.23
C LEU A 353 2.96 -7.57 36.65
N ASN A 354 3.93 -6.90 37.27
CA ASN A 354 4.39 -7.20 38.63
C ASN A 354 3.79 -6.29 39.72
N ALA A 355 3.03 -5.26 39.34
CA ALA A 355 2.47 -4.30 40.29
C ALA A 355 1.42 -4.93 41.23
N GLY A 356 1.41 -4.48 42.49
CA GLY A 356 0.34 -4.80 43.44
C GLY A 356 -1.01 -4.21 42.99
N ALA A 357 -2.11 -4.82 43.41
CA ALA A 357 -3.46 -4.41 42.99
C ALA A 357 -3.86 -2.98 43.45
N ASP A 358 -3.16 -2.45 44.43
CA ASP A 358 -3.29 -1.10 45.00
C ASP A 358 -2.59 -0.02 44.15
N VAL A 359 -1.49 -0.37 43.48
CA VAL A 359 -0.66 0.57 42.70
C VAL A 359 -0.68 0.31 41.18
N VAL A 360 -1.34 -0.75 40.72
CA VAL A 360 -1.33 -1.17 39.30
C VAL A 360 -1.78 -0.05 38.36
N GLU A 361 -2.78 0.75 38.74
CA GLU A 361 -3.27 1.86 37.94
C GLU A 361 -2.23 2.98 37.79
N ASP A 362 -1.48 3.30 38.85
CA ASP A 362 -0.37 4.26 38.81
C ASP A 362 0.77 3.77 37.91
N VAL A 363 1.09 2.49 38.01
CA VAL A 363 2.13 1.87 37.18
C VAL A 363 1.70 1.82 35.71
N LYS A 364 0.41 1.54 35.44
CA LYS A 364 -0.18 1.53 34.10
C LYS A 364 -0.17 2.93 33.49
N ARG A 365 -0.53 3.98 34.24
CA ARG A 365 -0.33 5.38 33.81
C ARG A 365 1.12 5.64 33.41
N GLY A 366 2.08 5.09 34.17
CA GLY A 366 3.50 5.13 33.83
C GLY A 366 3.83 4.49 32.47
N LEU A 367 3.19 3.39 32.08
CA LEU A 367 3.32 2.81 30.73
C LEU A 367 2.65 3.70 29.68
N GLU A 368 1.44 4.19 29.93
CA GLU A 368 0.69 5.05 29.02
C GLU A 368 1.46 6.33 28.66
N THR A 369 2.27 6.88 29.56
CA THR A 369 3.07 8.09 29.28
C THR A 369 4.08 7.93 28.15
N ILE A 370 4.59 6.72 27.91
CA ILE A 370 5.56 6.47 26.82
C ILE A 370 4.88 6.00 25.53
N CYS A 371 3.66 5.48 25.64
CA CYS A 371 2.86 4.99 24.52
C CYS A 371 2.46 6.12 23.58
N ASP A 372 2.23 5.77 22.32
CA ASP A 372 1.73 6.72 21.34
C ASP A 372 0.29 7.08 21.69
N LYS A 373 -0.04 8.36 21.54
CA LYS A 373 -1.34 8.91 21.94
C LYS A 373 -2.31 8.89 20.76
N GLY A 374 -3.56 8.54 21.03
CA GLY A 374 -4.67 8.75 20.12
C GLY A 374 -5.02 10.24 19.94
N PHE A 375 -6.25 10.49 19.55
CA PHE A 375 -6.83 11.82 19.43
C PHE A 375 -7.83 12.05 20.55
N PRO A 376 -7.88 13.26 21.16
CA PRO A 376 -8.85 13.56 22.21
C PRO A 376 -10.27 13.71 21.68
N ASN A 377 -10.44 14.02 20.40
CA ASN A 377 -11.72 14.14 19.70
C ASN A 377 -11.51 13.98 18.18
N GLU A 378 -12.63 13.86 17.46
CA GLU A 378 -12.65 13.69 16.01
C GLU A 378 -12.11 14.91 15.25
N ASP A 379 -12.32 16.13 15.75
CA ASP A 379 -11.82 17.36 15.12
C ASP A 379 -10.28 17.38 15.06
N GLU A 380 -9.60 16.97 16.14
CA GLU A 380 -8.15 16.86 16.16
C GLU A 380 -7.63 15.75 15.25
N LEU A 381 -8.39 14.66 15.10
CA LEU A 381 -8.08 13.59 14.17
C LEU A 381 -8.16 14.09 12.72
N VAL A 382 -9.26 14.74 12.36
CA VAL A 382 -9.47 15.32 11.03
C VAL A 382 -8.39 16.34 10.72
N LYS A 383 -8.07 17.23 11.68
CA LYS A 383 -6.97 18.19 11.55
C LYS A 383 -5.64 17.50 11.31
N TYR A 384 -5.32 16.44 12.06
CA TYR A 384 -4.10 15.67 11.85
C TYR A 384 -4.04 15.02 10.47
N CYS A 385 -5.15 14.44 10.00
CA CYS A 385 -5.23 13.87 8.66
C CYS A 385 -5.02 14.93 7.58
N GLN A 386 -5.59 16.13 7.74
CA GLN A 386 -5.35 17.25 6.83
C GLN A 386 -3.89 17.70 6.85
N GLU A 387 -3.31 17.92 8.04
CA GLU A 387 -1.90 18.31 8.22
C GLU A 387 -0.93 17.27 7.65
N LYS A 388 -1.25 15.98 7.80
CA LYS A 388 -0.43 14.88 7.28
C LYS A 388 -0.83 14.44 5.88
N HIS A 389 -1.82 15.07 5.28
CA HIS A 389 -2.33 14.77 3.95
C HIS A 389 -2.79 13.30 3.78
N ILE A 390 -3.37 12.74 4.85
CA ILE A 390 -4.00 11.43 4.85
C ILE A 390 -5.44 11.59 4.34
N PRO A 391 -5.87 10.84 3.31
CA PRO A 391 -7.24 10.87 2.81
C PRO A 391 -8.25 10.54 3.92
N LEU A 392 -9.35 11.29 4.02
CA LEU A 392 -10.43 10.99 4.97
C LEU A 392 -11.40 9.93 4.44
N SER A 393 -11.47 9.76 3.11
CA SER A 393 -12.30 8.75 2.45
C SER A 393 -11.43 7.65 1.85
N GLN A 394 -11.86 6.39 2.00
CA GLN A 394 -11.20 5.20 1.45
C GLN A 394 -12.06 4.41 0.47
#